data_AF-A0A8C4IAU1-F1
#
_entry.id   AF-A0A8C4IAU1-F1
#
_cell.length_a   1.000
_cell.length_b   1.000
_cell.length_c   1.000
_cell.angle_alpha   90.00
_cell.angle_beta   90.00
_cell.angle_gamma   90.00
#
_symmetry.space_group_name_H-M   'P 1'
#
loop_
_entity.id
_entity.type
_entity.pdbx_description
1 polymer ?
#
loop_
_entity_poly.entity_id
_entity_poly.type
_entity_poly.pdbx_seq_one_letter_code
_entity_poly.pdbx_strand_id
1 'polypeptide(L)'
;MDILETDAYDRRQKRNMSCALLFSLLPFFLSAALYFYLWTPDLPASITSAGVKSAPTLLLAAAVLRWNGGQSVLGVVGGLVFSAVGDCCLVWPELFLHGMGAFAAAHLLYSITFLSSRYAPYSSSSWNRFLYLILLMVGVGFYIYIYPFLQKVPNSDMLIPAVGIYVVLITLMGALAIRTRHTATLLGSLSFMVSDMSLALQVFKVIAPIRHGQIIVMVTYYLAQLLIAVGDVKAWENKDDFAKWKRS
;
A
#
# COMPACT_ATOMS: atom_id res chain seq x y z
N MET A 1 37.22 -21.85 -2.72
CA MET A 1 36.79 -20.62 -2.02
C MET A 1 36.21 -21.09 -0.69
N ASP A 2 36.74 -20.59 0.42
CA ASP A 2 36.44 -21.12 1.74
C ASP A 2 35.00 -20.74 2.14
N ILE A 3 34.24 -21.67 2.74
CA ILE A 3 32.80 -21.47 3.03
C ILE A 3 32.58 -20.25 3.95
N LEU A 4 33.57 -19.98 4.82
CA LEU A 4 33.59 -18.84 5.72
C LEU A 4 33.82 -17.50 4.99
N GLU A 5 34.62 -17.49 3.91
CA GLU A 5 34.84 -16.29 3.10
C GLU A 5 33.59 -15.95 2.28
N THR A 6 32.89 -16.96 1.75
CA THR A 6 31.61 -16.76 1.04
C THR A 6 30.52 -16.22 1.97
N ASP A 7 30.39 -16.75 3.20
CA ASP A 7 29.39 -16.27 4.17
C ASP A 7 29.69 -14.84 4.66
N ALA A 8 30.97 -14.51 4.87
CA ALA A 8 31.39 -13.16 5.23
C ALA A 8 31.15 -12.15 4.09
N TYR A 9 31.39 -12.55 2.84
CA TYR A 9 31.13 -11.74 1.65
C TYR A 9 29.62 -11.47 1.47
N ASP A 10 28.78 -12.49 1.55
CA ASP A 10 27.32 -12.38 1.41
C ASP A 10 26.71 -11.47 2.48
N ARG A 11 27.14 -11.60 3.74
CA ARG A 11 26.69 -10.70 4.82
C ARG A 11 27.07 -9.24 4.54
N ARG A 12 28.28 -9.01 4.04
CA ARG A 12 28.76 -7.65 3.73
C ARG A 12 27.97 -7.05 2.56
N GLN A 13 27.67 -7.84 1.53
CA GLN A 13 26.86 -7.43 0.39
C GLN A 13 25.42 -7.08 0.81
N LYS A 14 24.74 -7.95 1.57
CA LYS A 14 23.38 -7.70 2.08
C LYS A 14 23.30 -6.44 2.95
N ARG A 15 24.31 -6.18 3.77
CA ARG A 15 24.39 -4.95 4.58
C ARG A 15 24.51 -3.71 3.70
N ASN A 16 25.40 -3.73 2.71
CA ASN A 16 25.59 -2.60 1.80
C ASN A 16 24.31 -2.30 1.00
N MET A 17 23.60 -3.33 0.54
CA MET A 17 22.31 -3.17 -0.15
C MET A 17 21.22 -2.64 0.78
N SER A 18 21.15 -3.12 2.01
CA SER A 18 20.21 -2.58 3.02
C SER A 18 20.48 -1.10 3.29
N CYS A 19 21.75 -0.69 3.42
CA CYS A 19 22.12 0.71 3.55
C CYS A 19 21.72 1.52 2.30
N ALA A 20 22.01 1.01 1.09
CA ALA A 20 21.62 1.70 -0.14
C ALA A 20 20.10 1.86 -0.28
N LEU A 21 19.33 0.84 0.12
CA LEU A 21 17.87 0.91 0.14
C LEU A 21 17.39 1.98 1.13
N LEU A 22 17.94 2.01 2.34
CA LEU A 22 17.62 3.05 3.34
C LEU A 22 17.91 4.46 2.80
N PHE A 23 19.07 4.67 2.17
CA PHE A 23 19.39 5.95 1.54
C PHE A 23 18.42 6.31 0.41
N SER A 24 17.99 5.33 -0.39
CA SER A 24 16.99 5.53 -1.43
C SER A 24 15.60 5.90 -0.90
N LEU A 25 15.29 5.57 0.36
CA LEU A 25 14.03 5.87 1.02
C LEU A 25 14.06 7.21 1.79
N LEU A 26 15.23 7.83 1.95
CA LEU A 26 15.36 9.12 2.65
C LEU A 26 14.44 10.21 2.09
N PRO A 27 14.28 10.38 0.75
CA PRO A 27 13.35 11.37 0.20
C PRO A 27 11.90 11.13 0.62
N PHE A 28 11.47 9.86 0.71
CA PHE A 28 10.13 9.51 1.19
C PHE A 28 9.93 9.98 2.64
N PHE A 29 10.88 9.67 3.53
CA PHE A 29 10.77 10.07 4.94
C PHE A 29 10.78 11.58 5.13
N LEU A 30 11.65 12.30 4.40
CA LEU A 30 11.71 13.77 4.44
C LEU A 30 10.41 14.40 3.95
N SER A 31 9.86 13.87 2.85
CA SER A 31 8.59 14.34 2.29
C SER A 31 7.41 14.04 3.21
N ALA A 32 7.35 12.85 3.81
CA ALA A 32 6.32 12.50 4.79
C ALA A 32 6.41 13.38 6.04
N ALA A 33 7.62 13.65 6.53
CA ALA A 33 7.83 14.58 7.64
C ALA A 33 7.38 16.01 7.28
N LEU A 34 7.69 16.47 6.06
CA LEU A 34 7.23 17.77 5.55
C LEU A 34 5.70 17.82 5.47
N TYR A 35 5.05 16.74 5.02
CA TYR A 35 3.58 16.65 5.01
C TYR A 35 3.00 16.83 6.41
N PHE A 36 3.51 16.10 7.42
CA PHE A 36 3.01 16.24 8.79
C PHE A 36 3.37 17.59 9.44
N TYR A 37 4.49 18.19 9.05
CA TYR A 37 4.88 19.53 9.53
C TYR A 37 3.98 20.63 8.96
N LEU A 38 3.65 20.55 7.67
CA LEU A 38 2.75 21.49 6.99
C LEU A 38 1.26 21.17 7.22
N TRP A 39 0.95 20.05 7.89
CA TRP A 39 -0.42 19.64 8.13
C TRP A 39 -1.13 20.60 9.10
N THR A 40 -2.10 21.31 8.57
CA THR A 40 -3.02 22.16 9.35
C THR A 40 -4.46 21.81 8.94
N PRO A 41 -5.33 21.41 9.89
CA PRO A 41 -6.70 20.99 9.60
C PRO A 41 -7.55 22.04 8.85
N ASP A 42 -7.24 23.32 9.02
CA ASP A 42 -8.03 24.45 8.50
C ASP A 42 -7.52 24.98 7.15
N LEU A 43 -6.53 24.34 6.53
CA LEU A 43 -6.00 24.81 5.23
C LEU A 43 -7.02 24.52 4.11
N PRO A 44 -7.36 25.50 3.26
CA PRO A 44 -8.23 25.26 2.12
C PRO A 44 -7.61 24.28 1.12
N ALA A 45 -8.47 23.52 0.45
CA ALA A 45 -8.08 22.59 -0.61
C ALA A 45 -7.29 23.32 -1.69
N SER A 46 -6.04 22.91 -1.91
CA SER A 46 -5.11 23.58 -2.82
C SER A 46 -4.26 22.57 -3.59
N ILE A 47 -3.77 23.00 -4.75
CA ILE A 47 -2.83 22.19 -5.56
C ILE A 47 -1.55 21.91 -4.76
N THR A 48 -1.13 22.85 -3.92
CA THR A 48 0.03 22.68 -3.03
C THR A 48 -0.22 21.62 -1.97
N SER A 49 -1.38 21.60 -1.30
CA SER A 49 -1.72 20.55 -0.34
C SER A 49 -1.83 19.18 -1.00
N ALA A 50 -2.36 19.11 -2.23
CA ALA A 50 -2.41 17.87 -3.02
C ALA A 50 -1.01 17.37 -3.39
N GLY A 51 -0.13 18.28 -3.83
CA GLY A 51 1.27 17.97 -4.14
C GLY A 51 2.04 17.48 -2.92
N VAL A 52 1.91 18.17 -1.77
CA VAL A 52 2.60 17.79 -0.52
C VAL A 52 2.09 16.44 0.00
N LYS A 53 0.78 16.14 -0.13
CA LYS A 53 0.19 14.87 0.27
C LYS A 53 0.62 13.69 -0.61
N SER A 54 0.76 13.90 -1.92
CA SER A 54 1.14 12.87 -2.89
C SER A 54 2.67 12.70 -3.08
N ALA A 55 3.47 13.69 -2.67
CA ALA A 55 4.91 13.66 -2.85
C ALA A 55 5.61 12.45 -2.20
N PRO A 56 5.26 12.00 -0.97
CA PRO A 56 5.90 10.82 -0.38
C PRO A 56 5.71 9.58 -1.25
N THR A 57 4.48 9.32 -1.71
CA THR A 57 4.15 8.13 -2.50
C THR A 57 4.78 8.16 -3.89
N LEU A 58 4.89 9.32 -4.53
CA LEU A 58 5.63 9.48 -5.80
C LEU A 58 7.14 9.25 -5.64
N LEU A 59 7.75 9.77 -4.57
CA LEU A 59 9.17 9.54 -4.29
C LEU A 59 9.46 8.07 -4.02
N LEU A 60 8.53 7.39 -3.34
CA LEU A 60 8.60 5.96 -3.14
C LEU A 60 8.46 5.18 -4.45
N ALA A 61 7.58 5.61 -5.36
CA ALA A 61 7.46 5.03 -6.70
C ALA A 61 8.76 5.15 -7.50
N ALA A 62 9.40 6.32 -7.45
CA ALA A 62 10.70 6.56 -8.09
C ALA A 62 11.80 5.67 -7.49
N ALA A 63 11.80 5.48 -6.17
CA ALA A 63 12.72 4.57 -5.50
C ALA A 63 12.53 3.12 -5.98
N VAL A 64 11.31 2.59 -5.96
CA VAL A 64 11.04 1.21 -6.44
C VAL A 64 11.41 1.04 -7.91
N LEU A 65 11.11 2.04 -8.75
CA LEU A 65 11.46 2.01 -10.18
C LEU A 65 12.97 1.93 -10.40
N ARG A 66 13.77 2.62 -9.58
CA ARG A 66 15.24 2.58 -9.64
C ARG A 66 15.80 1.20 -9.30
N TRP A 67 15.16 0.48 -8.38
CA TRP A 67 15.63 -0.83 -7.90
C TRP A 67 15.14 -1.99 -8.77
N ASN A 68 13.85 -2.00 -9.12
CA ASN A 68 13.21 -3.12 -9.81
C ASN A 68 13.11 -2.92 -11.33
N GLY A 69 13.44 -1.72 -11.82
CA GLY A 69 13.37 -1.37 -13.24
C GLY A 69 11.95 -1.28 -13.79
N GLY A 70 11.85 -1.16 -15.11
CA GLY A 70 10.58 -0.92 -15.81
C GLY A 70 9.50 -1.99 -15.63
N GLN A 71 9.88 -3.22 -15.24
CA GLN A 71 8.90 -4.30 -14.99
C GLN A 71 8.00 -4.05 -13.77
N SER A 72 8.40 -3.14 -12.87
CA SER A 72 7.55 -2.75 -11.73
C SER A 72 6.52 -1.66 -12.09
N VAL A 73 6.61 -1.03 -13.26
CA VAL A 73 5.67 0.02 -13.73
C VAL A 73 4.23 -0.49 -13.82
N LEU A 74 4.04 -1.70 -14.37
CA LEU A 74 2.72 -2.36 -14.40
C LEU A 74 2.38 -3.10 -13.09
N GLY A 75 3.10 -2.81 -12.01
CA GLY A 75 2.93 -3.43 -10.71
C GLY A 75 2.96 -2.42 -9.58
N VAL A 76 3.89 -2.57 -8.64
CA VAL A 76 3.95 -1.73 -7.42
C VAL A 76 4.21 -0.25 -7.74
N VAL A 77 5.05 0.08 -8.73
CA VAL A 77 5.26 1.49 -9.13
C VAL A 77 3.95 2.09 -9.65
N GLY A 78 3.22 1.36 -10.50
CA GLY A 78 1.92 1.81 -10.99
C GLY A 78 0.93 1.99 -9.84
N GLY A 79 0.87 1.06 -8.89
CA GLY A 79 0.02 1.18 -7.71
C GLY A 79 0.36 2.39 -6.85
N LEU A 80 1.65 2.71 -6.68
CA LEU A 80 2.10 3.90 -5.96
C LEU A 80 1.70 5.20 -6.68
N VAL A 81 1.82 5.22 -8.02
CA VAL A 81 1.39 6.37 -8.83
C VAL A 81 -0.13 6.56 -8.76
N PHE A 82 -0.92 5.50 -8.88
CA PHE A 82 -2.37 5.58 -8.71
C PHE A 82 -2.78 5.99 -7.29
N SER A 83 -2.04 5.53 -6.28
CA SER A 83 -2.24 5.98 -4.90
C SER A 83 -1.96 7.48 -4.74
N ALA A 84 -0.90 7.98 -5.38
CA ALA A 84 -0.58 9.42 -5.41
C ALA A 84 -1.67 10.24 -6.13
N VAL A 85 -2.25 9.72 -7.22
CA VAL A 85 -3.42 10.34 -7.87
C VAL A 85 -4.62 10.35 -6.91
N GLY A 86 -4.84 9.25 -6.19
CA GLY A 86 -5.84 9.16 -5.13
C GLY A 86 -5.65 10.23 -4.05
N ASP A 87 -4.41 10.41 -3.57
CA ASP A 87 -4.04 11.43 -2.59
C ASP A 87 -4.39 12.84 -3.08
N CYS A 88 -4.08 13.14 -4.34
CA CYS A 88 -4.42 14.41 -4.98
C CYS A 88 -5.94 14.61 -5.04
N CYS A 89 -6.68 13.62 -5.53
CA CYS A 89 -8.14 13.73 -5.65
C CYS A 89 -8.83 13.89 -4.28
N LEU A 90 -8.37 13.19 -3.23
CA LEU A 90 -8.95 13.27 -1.89
C LEU A 90 -8.79 14.62 -1.19
N VAL A 91 -8.02 15.56 -1.74
CA VAL A 91 -7.97 16.93 -1.23
C VAL A 91 -9.27 17.69 -1.52
N TRP A 92 -9.96 17.35 -2.61
CA TRP A 92 -11.23 17.98 -2.99
C TRP A 92 -12.40 17.02 -2.75
N PRO A 93 -13.42 17.40 -1.94
CA PRO A 93 -14.58 16.55 -1.69
C PRO A 93 -15.30 16.07 -2.96
N GLU A 94 -15.38 16.92 -3.98
CA GLU A 94 -16.02 16.60 -5.27
C GLU A 94 -15.30 15.49 -6.06
N LEU A 95 -14.01 15.31 -5.80
CA LEU A 95 -13.19 14.29 -6.44
C LEU A 95 -13.06 13.02 -5.59
N PHE A 96 -13.82 12.89 -4.50
CA PHE A 96 -13.76 11.71 -3.61
C PHE A 96 -13.92 10.40 -4.37
N LEU A 97 -14.92 10.30 -5.26
CA LEU A 97 -15.15 9.08 -6.05
C LEU A 97 -13.99 8.78 -7.01
N HIS A 98 -13.43 9.82 -7.64
CA HIS A 98 -12.26 9.67 -8.52
C HIS A 98 -11.03 9.21 -7.74
N GLY A 99 -10.83 9.75 -6.54
CA GLY A 99 -9.76 9.33 -5.64
C GLY A 99 -9.91 7.88 -5.20
N MET A 100 -11.12 7.49 -4.79
CA MET A 100 -11.44 6.09 -4.46
C MET A 100 -11.22 5.16 -5.67
N GLY A 101 -11.59 5.59 -6.88
CA GLY A 101 -11.30 4.84 -8.11
C GLY A 101 -9.80 4.68 -8.38
N ALA A 102 -9.01 5.72 -8.14
CA ALA A 102 -7.55 5.65 -8.26
C ALA A 102 -6.94 4.68 -7.23
N PHE A 103 -7.37 4.73 -5.96
CA PHE A 103 -6.94 3.74 -4.97
C PHE A 103 -7.39 2.31 -5.30
N ALA A 104 -8.59 2.13 -5.85
CA ALA A 104 -9.05 0.83 -6.33
C ALA A 104 -8.13 0.26 -7.43
N ALA A 105 -7.71 1.11 -8.38
CA ALA A 105 -6.73 0.74 -9.39
C ALA A 105 -5.37 0.39 -8.77
N ALA A 106 -4.94 1.11 -7.73
CA ALA A 106 -3.73 0.77 -6.98
C ALA A 106 -3.81 -0.61 -6.33
N HIS A 107 -4.91 -0.92 -5.63
CA HIS A 107 -5.16 -2.23 -5.02
C HIS A 107 -5.15 -3.36 -6.06
N LEU A 108 -5.69 -3.10 -7.24
CA LEU A 108 -5.68 -4.07 -8.35
C LEU A 108 -4.25 -4.32 -8.86
N LEU A 109 -3.44 -3.27 -9.05
CA LEU A 109 -2.05 -3.41 -9.49
C LEU A 109 -1.18 -4.13 -8.45
N TYR A 110 -1.38 -3.84 -7.16
CA TYR A 110 -0.74 -4.58 -6.08
C TYR A 110 -1.15 -6.05 -6.10
N SER A 111 -2.45 -6.33 -6.24
CA SER A 111 -2.99 -7.69 -6.35
C SER A 111 -2.36 -8.47 -7.51
N ILE A 112 -2.31 -7.89 -8.71
CA ILE A 112 -1.67 -8.49 -9.90
C ILE A 112 -0.19 -8.75 -9.63
N THR A 113 0.49 -7.82 -8.95
CA THR A 113 1.91 -7.98 -8.60
C THR A 113 2.12 -9.13 -7.64
N PHE A 114 1.28 -9.27 -6.61
CA PHE A 114 1.36 -10.35 -5.62
C PHE A 114 1.03 -11.73 -6.21
N LEU A 115 0.33 -11.77 -7.35
CA LEU A 115 0.09 -12.99 -8.13
C LEU A 115 1.28 -13.39 -9.02
N SER A 116 2.20 -12.47 -9.29
CA SER A 116 3.35 -12.69 -10.17
C SER A 116 4.29 -13.77 -9.63
N SER A 117 4.98 -14.47 -10.54
CA SER A 117 6.02 -15.46 -10.20
C SER A 117 7.19 -14.89 -9.40
N ARG A 118 7.31 -13.55 -9.31
CA ARG A 118 8.22 -12.85 -8.39
C ARG A 118 7.98 -13.25 -6.93
N TYR A 119 6.72 -13.46 -6.57
CA TYR A 119 6.32 -13.89 -5.25
C TYR A 119 6.13 -15.41 -5.32
N ALA A 120 7.13 -16.14 -4.84
CA ALA A 120 7.23 -17.59 -5.01
C ALA A 120 5.94 -18.28 -4.53
N PRO A 121 5.22 -19.00 -5.41
CA PRO A 121 4.04 -19.76 -5.00
C PRO A 121 4.51 -21.03 -4.30
N TYR A 122 4.37 -21.10 -2.97
CA TYR A 122 4.58 -22.35 -2.24
C TYR A 122 3.37 -22.74 -1.37
N SER A 123 3.07 -24.03 -1.48
CA SER A 123 2.04 -24.87 -0.85
C SER A 123 0.99 -24.18 0.03
N SER A 124 -0.27 -24.35 -0.37
CA SER A 124 -1.47 -23.94 0.39
C SER A 124 -1.51 -24.70 1.72
N SER A 125 -1.05 -24.04 2.79
CA SER A 125 -1.24 -24.52 4.16
C SER A 125 -2.68 -24.28 4.61
N SER A 126 -3.22 -25.16 5.44
CA SER A 126 -4.56 -24.97 6.05
C SER A 126 -4.67 -23.62 6.78
N TRP A 127 -3.55 -23.13 7.33
CA TRP A 127 -3.48 -21.82 7.98
C TRP A 127 -3.77 -20.65 7.05
N ASN A 128 -3.34 -20.73 5.79
CA ASN A 128 -3.59 -19.66 4.82
C ASN A 128 -5.08 -19.57 4.48
N ARG A 129 -5.77 -20.71 4.36
CA ARG A 129 -7.22 -20.75 4.14
C ARG A 129 -7.99 -20.10 5.29
N PHE A 130 -7.57 -20.37 6.53
CA PHE A 130 -8.15 -19.74 7.70
C PHE A 130 -7.97 -18.21 7.69
N LEU A 131 -6.77 -17.73 7.36
CA LEU A 131 -6.50 -16.29 7.25
C LEU A 131 -7.31 -15.63 6.11
N TYR A 132 -7.49 -16.30 4.97
CA TYR A 132 -8.36 -15.81 3.90
C TYR A 132 -9.81 -15.66 4.35
N LEU A 133 -10.33 -16.63 5.11
CA LEU A 133 -11.68 -16.57 5.66
C LEU A 133 -11.82 -15.42 6.65
N ILE A 134 -10.83 -15.20 7.54
CA ILE A 134 -10.83 -14.06 8.46
C ILE A 134 -10.90 -12.74 7.68
N LEU A 135 -10.02 -12.55 6.69
CA LEU A 135 -10.02 -11.30 5.91
C LEU A 135 -11.34 -11.09 5.16
N LEU A 136 -11.92 -12.15 4.59
CA LEU A 136 -13.22 -12.08 3.94
C LEU A 136 -14.31 -11.66 4.94
N MET A 137 -14.35 -12.27 6.13
CA MET A 137 -15.32 -11.93 7.17
C MET A 137 -15.14 -10.50 7.68
N VAL A 138 -13.90 -10.04 7.81
CA VAL A 138 -13.59 -8.65 8.18
C VAL A 138 -14.09 -7.69 7.10
N GLY A 139 -13.82 -7.95 5.81
CA GLY A 139 -14.28 -7.11 4.71
C GLY A 139 -15.80 -7.05 4.59
N VAL A 140 -16.46 -8.21 4.60
CA VAL A 140 -17.93 -8.31 4.54
C VAL A 140 -18.58 -7.68 5.78
N GLY A 141 -18.06 -7.99 6.97
CA GLY A 141 -18.55 -7.42 8.23
C GLY A 141 -18.41 -5.90 8.27
N PHE A 142 -17.27 -5.37 7.80
CA PHE A 142 -17.05 -3.93 7.70
C PHE A 142 -18.04 -3.27 6.74
N TYR A 143 -18.25 -3.84 5.55
CA TYR A 143 -19.21 -3.30 4.58
C TYR A 143 -20.63 -3.27 5.14
N ILE A 144 -21.08 -4.37 5.77
CA ILE A 144 -22.40 -4.45 6.43
C ILE A 144 -22.52 -3.38 7.53
N TYR A 145 -21.45 -3.16 8.30
CA TYR A 145 -21.43 -2.18 9.38
C TYR A 145 -21.59 -0.74 8.87
N ILE A 146 -20.92 -0.36 7.78
CA ILE A 146 -21.01 1.01 7.22
C ILE A 146 -22.24 1.22 6.32
N TYR A 147 -22.86 0.16 5.83
CA TYR A 147 -24.02 0.20 4.93
C TYR A 147 -25.15 1.16 5.36
N PRO A 148 -25.67 1.13 6.61
CA PRO A 148 -26.74 2.05 7.02
C PRO A 148 -26.31 3.53 7.05
N PHE A 149 -25.00 3.81 7.11
CA PHE A 149 -24.46 5.17 7.02
C PHE A 149 -24.33 5.61 5.57
N LEU A 150 -23.92 4.71 4.67
CA LEU A 150 -23.86 4.98 3.22
C LEU A 150 -25.23 5.37 2.65
N GLN A 151 -26.31 4.76 3.15
CA GLN A 151 -27.69 5.11 2.74
C GLN A 151 -28.12 6.54 3.10
N LYS A 152 -27.43 7.19 4.06
CA LYS A 152 -27.73 8.56 4.50
C LYS A 152 -26.94 9.62 3.73
N VAL A 153 -25.97 9.21 2.91
CA VAL A 153 -25.11 10.11 2.15
C VAL A 153 -25.81 10.50 0.84
N PRO A 154 -25.68 11.76 0.37
CA PRO A 154 -26.12 12.13 -0.97
C PRO A 154 -25.49 11.20 -2.03
N ASN A 155 -26.25 10.85 -3.09
CA ASN A 155 -25.81 9.93 -4.15
C ASN A 155 -25.51 8.50 -3.66
N SER A 156 -26.23 8.03 -2.64
CA SER A 156 -26.10 6.67 -2.10
C SER A 156 -26.17 5.57 -3.15
N ASP A 157 -27.00 5.75 -4.19
CA ASP A 157 -27.24 4.75 -5.24
C ASP A 157 -25.97 4.39 -6.02
N MET A 158 -25.07 5.36 -6.22
CA MET A 158 -23.77 5.13 -6.87
C MET A 158 -22.68 4.78 -5.85
N LEU A 159 -22.75 5.36 -4.65
CA LEU A 159 -21.71 5.21 -3.62
C LEU A 159 -21.71 3.79 -3.02
N ILE A 160 -22.88 3.21 -2.75
CA ILE A 160 -23.04 1.88 -2.18
C ILE A 160 -22.32 0.82 -3.03
N PRO A 161 -22.62 0.64 -4.34
CA PRO A 161 -21.93 -0.35 -5.16
C PRO A 161 -20.44 -0.02 -5.32
N ALA A 162 -20.07 1.26 -5.41
CA ALA A 162 -18.67 1.66 -5.58
C ALA A 162 -17.82 1.33 -4.34
N VAL A 163 -18.33 1.58 -3.13
CA VAL A 163 -17.69 1.18 -1.87
C VAL A 163 -17.65 -0.35 -1.74
N GLY A 164 -18.70 -1.06 -2.17
CA GLY A 164 -18.71 -2.53 -2.18
C GLY A 164 -17.59 -3.11 -3.05
N ILE A 165 -17.44 -2.61 -4.28
CA ILE A 165 -16.34 -3.00 -5.18
C ILE A 165 -14.97 -2.68 -4.55
N TYR A 166 -14.84 -1.49 -3.94
CA TYR A 166 -13.62 -1.09 -3.25
C TYR A 166 -13.23 -2.06 -2.13
N VAL A 167 -14.19 -2.42 -1.27
CA VAL A 167 -13.98 -3.37 -0.16
C VAL A 167 -13.56 -4.74 -0.68
N VAL A 168 -14.14 -5.20 -1.78
CA VAL A 168 -13.72 -6.46 -2.43
C VAL A 168 -12.27 -6.37 -2.91
N LEU A 169 -11.89 -5.29 -3.59
CA LEU A 169 -10.54 -5.13 -4.14
C LEU A 169 -9.47 -5.03 -3.04
N ILE A 170 -9.71 -4.26 -1.99
CA ILE A 170 -8.74 -4.13 -0.90
C ILE A 170 -8.63 -5.42 -0.07
N THR A 171 -9.74 -6.14 0.12
CA THR A 171 -9.74 -7.46 0.77
C THR A 171 -9.02 -8.50 -0.08
N LEU A 172 -9.22 -8.47 -1.40
CA LEU A 172 -8.49 -9.32 -2.35
C LEU A 172 -6.98 -9.03 -2.28
N MET A 173 -6.57 -7.77 -2.29
CA MET A 173 -5.17 -7.39 -2.12
C MET A 173 -4.60 -7.96 -0.80
N GLY A 174 -5.30 -7.78 0.32
CA GLY A 174 -4.88 -8.32 1.62
C GLY A 174 -4.77 -9.85 1.62
N ALA A 175 -5.71 -10.54 0.98
CA ALA A 175 -5.67 -11.99 0.83
C ALA A 175 -4.47 -12.43 -0.02
N LEU A 176 -4.21 -11.76 -1.14
CA LEU A 176 -3.06 -12.06 -1.99
C LEU A 176 -1.73 -11.74 -1.30
N ALA A 177 -1.70 -10.74 -0.40
CA ALA A 177 -0.51 -10.44 0.39
C ALA A 177 -0.10 -11.61 1.30
N ILE A 178 -1.05 -12.36 1.87
CA ILE A 178 -0.74 -13.58 2.67
C ILE A 178 -0.01 -14.63 1.82
N ARG A 179 -0.40 -14.77 0.54
CA ARG A 179 0.25 -15.71 -0.39
C ARG A 179 1.71 -15.37 -0.61
N THR A 180 2.09 -14.09 -0.56
CA THR A 180 3.47 -13.66 -0.82
C THR A 180 4.47 -14.20 0.19
N ARG A 181 4.04 -14.53 1.42
CA ARG A 181 4.91 -14.89 2.57
C ARG A 181 5.97 -13.81 2.92
N HIS A 182 5.93 -12.65 2.29
CA HIS A 182 6.78 -11.52 2.63
C HIS A 182 6.11 -10.71 3.73
N THR A 183 6.73 -10.69 4.91
CA THR A 183 6.21 -10.01 6.10
C THR A 183 5.97 -8.53 5.86
N ALA A 184 6.87 -7.85 5.14
CA ALA A 184 6.71 -6.46 4.78
C ALA A 184 5.46 -6.24 3.90
N THR A 185 5.30 -7.00 2.82
CA THR A 185 4.14 -6.90 1.93
C THR A 185 2.83 -7.18 2.68
N LEU A 186 2.79 -8.21 3.52
CA LEU A 186 1.61 -8.54 4.33
C LEU A 186 1.26 -7.43 5.31
N LEU A 187 2.21 -6.98 6.12
CA LEU A 187 1.99 -5.89 7.08
C LEU A 187 1.62 -4.58 6.38
N GLY A 188 2.18 -4.34 5.20
CA GLY A 188 1.85 -3.20 4.36
C GLY A 188 0.39 -3.24 3.91
N SER A 189 -0.06 -4.34 3.32
CA SER A 189 -1.45 -4.51 2.90
C SER A 189 -2.45 -4.44 4.05
N LEU A 190 -2.12 -5.03 5.21
CA LEU A 190 -2.96 -4.90 6.41
C LEU A 190 -3.02 -3.47 6.93
N SER A 191 -1.89 -2.75 6.92
CA SER A 191 -1.86 -1.33 7.31
C SER A 191 -2.70 -0.47 6.35
N PHE A 192 -2.72 -0.80 5.06
CA PHE A 192 -3.57 -0.12 4.08
C PHE A 192 -5.05 -0.35 4.40
N MET A 193 -5.45 -1.60 4.69
CA MET A 193 -6.82 -1.90 5.09
C MET A 193 -7.25 -1.10 6.32
N VAL A 194 -6.37 -1.00 7.33
CA VAL A 194 -6.64 -0.19 8.53
C VAL A 194 -6.77 1.29 8.20
N SER A 195 -5.90 1.84 7.35
CA SER A 195 -5.99 3.21 6.86
C SER A 195 -7.35 3.49 6.22
N ASP A 196 -7.77 2.65 5.28
CA ASP A 196 -8.97 2.88 4.49
C ASP A 196 -10.25 2.65 5.28
N MET A 197 -10.27 1.67 6.18
CA MET A 197 -11.35 1.51 7.15
C MET A 197 -11.47 2.75 8.04
N SER A 198 -10.34 3.26 8.55
CA SER A 198 -10.31 4.47 9.39
C SER A 198 -10.75 5.71 8.61
N LEU A 199 -10.40 5.82 7.33
CA LEU A 199 -10.85 6.89 6.44
C LEU A 199 -12.35 6.80 6.18
N ALA A 200 -12.86 5.62 5.84
CA ALA A 200 -14.28 5.39 5.57
C ALA A 200 -15.16 5.72 6.80
N LEU A 201 -14.73 5.33 8.01
CA LEU A 201 -15.46 5.66 9.24
C LEU A 201 -15.56 7.18 9.46
N GLN A 202 -14.53 7.95 9.08
CA GLN A 202 -14.51 9.40 9.18
C GLN A 202 -15.35 10.06 8.08
N VAL A 203 -15.16 9.66 6.82
CA VAL A 203 -15.84 10.25 5.66
C VAL A 203 -17.35 10.03 5.73
N PHE A 204 -17.78 8.82 6.10
CA PHE A 204 -19.20 8.49 6.23
C PHE A 204 -19.79 8.84 7.59
N LYS A 205 -19.03 9.59 8.43
CA LYS A 205 -19.46 10.11 9.74
C LYS A 205 -20.05 9.02 10.65
N VAL A 206 -19.45 7.83 10.60
CA VAL A 206 -19.84 6.68 11.44
C VAL A 206 -19.45 6.94 12.90
N ILE A 207 -18.31 7.61 13.08
CA ILE A 207 -17.78 8.02 14.39
C ILE A 207 -17.76 9.53 14.50
N ALA A 208 -17.80 10.04 15.75
CA ALA A 208 -17.66 11.47 16.02
C ALA A 208 -16.31 12.00 15.50
N PRO A 209 -16.21 13.29 15.12
CA PRO A 209 -14.96 13.87 14.62
C PRO A 209 -13.81 13.66 15.60
N ILE A 210 -12.85 12.82 15.24
CA ILE A 210 -11.65 12.62 16.04
C ILE A 210 -10.67 13.73 15.69
N ARG A 211 -10.23 14.48 16.70
CA ARG A 211 -9.28 15.60 16.57
C ARG A 211 -7.99 15.25 15.80
N HIS A 212 -7.59 13.97 15.79
CA HIS A 212 -6.39 13.47 15.10
C HIS A 212 -6.69 12.31 14.12
N GLY A 213 -7.94 12.14 13.68
CA GLY A 213 -8.34 11.00 12.84
C GLY A 213 -7.60 10.94 11.50
N GLN A 214 -7.33 12.10 10.89
CA GLN A 214 -6.56 12.20 9.65
C GLN A 214 -5.10 11.80 9.82
N ILE A 215 -4.50 12.09 10.98
CA ILE A 215 -3.11 11.70 11.25
C ILE A 215 -3.00 10.17 11.31
N ILE A 216 -3.95 9.50 11.96
CA ILE A 216 -3.98 8.03 12.04
C ILE A 216 -4.07 7.40 10.64
N VAL A 217 -4.96 7.94 9.79
CA VAL A 217 -5.11 7.50 8.40
C VAL A 217 -3.78 7.67 7.66
N MET A 218 -3.17 8.85 7.71
CA MET A 218 -1.97 9.13 6.93
C MET A 218 -0.72 8.39 7.42
N VAL A 219 -0.59 8.19 8.74
CA VAL A 219 0.51 7.38 9.30
C VAL A 219 0.38 5.92 8.85
N THR A 220 -0.83 5.34 8.99
CA THR A 220 -1.06 3.94 8.59
C THR A 220 -0.94 3.77 7.07
N TYR A 221 -1.38 4.76 6.29
CA TYR A 221 -1.24 4.82 4.84
C TYR A 221 0.21 4.88 4.37
N TYR A 222 1.00 5.85 4.85
CA TYR A 222 2.41 5.96 4.44
C TYR A 222 3.23 4.75 4.90
N LEU A 223 2.92 4.20 6.08
CA LEU A 223 3.50 2.93 6.52
C LEU A 223 3.13 1.79 5.58
N ALA A 224 1.86 1.70 5.14
CA ALA A 224 1.41 0.69 4.19
C ALA A 224 2.20 0.75 2.88
N GLN A 225 2.31 1.94 2.29
CA GLN A 225 3.02 2.15 1.03
C GLN A 225 4.50 1.80 1.16
N LEU A 226 5.16 2.27 2.23
CA LEU A 226 6.56 1.95 2.53
C LEU A 226 6.80 0.45 2.60
N LEU A 227 5.96 -0.27 3.36
CA LEU A 227 6.10 -1.71 3.57
C LEU A 227 5.86 -2.51 2.29
N ILE A 228 4.88 -2.13 1.46
CA ILE A 228 4.66 -2.75 0.14
C ILE A 228 5.86 -2.50 -0.78
N ALA A 229 6.37 -1.27 -0.84
CA ALA A 229 7.52 -0.91 -1.67
C ALA A 229 8.79 -1.68 -1.27
N VAL A 230 9.11 -1.71 0.03
CA VAL A 230 10.26 -2.47 0.55
C VAL A 230 10.09 -3.97 0.32
N GLY A 231 8.85 -4.47 0.47
CA GLY A 231 8.50 -5.86 0.15
C GLY A 231 8.79 -6.21 -1.32
N ASP A 232 8.41 -5.33 -2.26
CA ASP A 232 8.64 -5.54 -3.70
C ASP A 232 10.11 -5.52 -4.08
N VAL A 233 10.90 -4.59 -3.52
CA VAL A 233 12.35 -4.54 -3.77
C VAL A 233 13.04 -5.82 -3.30
N LYS A 234 12.70 -6.32 -2.11
CA LYS A 234 13.26 -7.57 -1.56
C LYS A 234 12.80 -8.81 -2.33
N ALA A 235 11.55 -8.84 -2.79
CA ALA A 235 11.05 -9.94 -3.61
C ALA A 235 11.78 -10.02 -4.96
N TRP A 236 12.12 -8.87 -5.53
CA TRP A 236 12.91 -8.80 -6.77
C TRP A 236 14.34 -9.29 -6.58
N GLU A 237 15.02 -8.85 -5.52
CA GLU A 237 16.37 -9.29 -5.16
C GLU A 237 16.46 -10.83 -5.02
N ASN A 238 15.54 -11.44 -4.26
CA ASN A 238 15.49 -12.88 -4.07
C ASN A 238 15.35 -13.66 -5.40
N LYS A 239 14.60 -13.12 -6.36
CA LYS A 239 14.40 -13.74 -7.68
C LYS A 239 15.67 -13.67 -8.52
N ASP A 240 16.34 -12.53 -8.53
CA ASP A 240 17.59 -12.34 -9.29
C ASP A 240 18.72 -13.21 -8.75
N ASP A 241 18.83 -13.34 -7.42
CA ASP A 241 19.81 -14.23 -6.79
C ASP A 241 19.54 -15.71 -7.13
N PHE A 242 18.27 -16.14 -7.08
CA PHE A 242 17.90 -17.49 -7.49
C PHE A 242 18.20 -17.76 -8.98
N ALA A 243 17.98 -16.76 -9.84
CA ALA A 243 18.28 -16.87 -11.27
C ALA A 243 19.78 -16.94 -11.54
N LYS A 244 20.62 -16.22 -10.77
CA LYS A 244 22.09 -16.30 -10.85
C LYS A 244 22.59 -17.67 -10.39
N TRP A 245 22.08 -18.19 -9.26
CA TRP A 245 22.45 -19.50 -8.74
C TRP A 245 22.18 -20.62 -9.76
N LYS A 246 21.04 -20.60 -10.45
CA LYS A 246 20.72 -21.62 -11.50
C LYS A 246 21.65 -21.58 -12.72
N ARG A 247 22.37 -20.47 -12.94
CA ARG A 247 23.30 -20.29 -14.07
C ARG A 247 24.76 -20.62 -13.72
N SER A 248 25.08 -20.77 -12.43
CA SER A 248 26.41 -21.15 -11.95
C SER A 248 26.54 -22.67 -11.80
#